data_AF-A0A1M4SNZ4-F1
#
_entry.id   AF-A0A1M4SNZ4-F1
#
_cell.length_a   1.000
_cell.length_b   1.000
_cell.length_c   1.000
_cell.angle_alpha   90.00
_cell.angle_beta   90.00
_cell.angle_gamma   90.00
#
_symmetry.space_group_name_H-M   'P 1'
#
loop_
_entity.id
_entity.type
_entity.pdbx_description
1 polymer ?
#
loop_
_entity_poly.entity_id
_entity_poly.type
_entity_poly.pdbx_seq_one_letter_code
_entity_poly.pdbx_strand_id
1 'polypeptide(L)'
;MVSMFLAEPGKKIICGASTANMVSRYLPNSQTLSDVTGLVLVTDGTLILSQALDILLKDHLEALPADNKDAGLLVAALLEADSISFLIGMAFNKSQRSLSLPAKPIVKSRFARELVDLLKKKGKKVMVEYF
;
A
#
# COMPACT_ATOMS: atom_id res chain seq x y z
N MET A 1 -11.64 4.60 -6.81
CA MET A 1 -10.60 4.31 -5.80
C MET A 1 -11.00 4.75 -4.39
N VAL A 2 -11.07 6.05 -4.05
CA VAL A 2 -11.23 6.50 -2.65
C VAL A 2 -12.57 6.10 -2.02
N SER A 3 -13.68 6.24 -2.74
CA SER A 3 -15.00 5.79 -2.26
C SER A 3 -15.01 4.30 -1.92
N MET A 4 -14.42 3.47 -2.78
CA MET A 4 -14.26 2.04 -2.55
C MET A 4 -13.40 1.77 -1.32
N PHE A 5 -12.23 2.42 -1.21
CA PHE A 5 -11.35 2.29 -0.05
C PHE A 5 -12.05 2.60 1.28
N LEU A 6 -12.88 3.65 1.32
CA LEU A 6 -13.62 4.04 2.52
C LEU A 6 -14.76 3.06 2.85
N ALA A 7 -15.36 2.44 1.83
CA ALA A 7 -16.47 1.50 1.98
C ALA A 7 -16.03 0.07 2.35
N GLU A 8 -14.81 -0.33 1.99
CA GLU A 8 -14.27 -1.67 2.29
C GLU A 8 -14.23 -1.94 3.82
N PRO A 9 -14.69 -3.10 4.30
CA PRO A 9 -14.53 -3.47 5.71
C PRO A 9 -13.08 -3.88 6.03
N GLY A 10 -12.77 -4.01 7.33
CA GLY A 10 -11.48 -4.54 7.80
C GLY A 10 -10.36 -3.48 7.93
N LYS A 11 -9.12 -3.98 8.09
CA LYS A 11 -7.92 -3.14 8.24
C LYS A 11 -7.60 -2.45 6.92
N LYS A 12 -7.45 -1.13 6.97
CA LYS A 12 -7.12 -0.26 5.86
C LYS A 12 -5.71 0.26 6.03
N ILE A 13 -4.95 0.23 4.93
CA ILE A 13 -3.58 0.74 4.89
C ILE A 13 -3.44 1.66 3.69
N ILE A 14 -2.86 2.83 3.91
CA ILE A 14 -2.55 3.79 2.84
C ILE A 14 -1.05 3.79 2.60
N CYS A 15 -0.64 3.42 1.39
CA CYS A 15 0.77 3.43 1.02
C CYS A 15 1.14 4.75 0.34
N GLY A 16 1.59 5.78 1.07
CA GLY A 16 2.15 7.02 0.51
C GLY A 16 1.34 8.28 0.77
N ALA A 17 2.05 9.38 1.04
CA ALA A 17 1.48 10.69 1.38
C ALA A 17 0.54 11.27 0.30
N SER A 18 0.83 11.10 -0.99
CA SER A 18 -0.06 11.57 -2.06
C SER A 18 -1.41 10.87 -2.05
N THR A 19 -1.44 9.58 -1.71
CA THR A 19 -2.69 8.81 -1.55
C THR A 19 -3.39 9.23 -0.27
N ALA A 20 -2.67 9.43 0.83
CA ALA A 20 -3.23 9.93 2.09
C ALA A 20 -3.92 11.29 1.92
N ASN A 21 -3.26 12.22 1.24
CA ASN A 21 -3.83 13.53 0.90
C ASN A 21 -5.02 13.41 -0.07
N MET A 22 -5.05 12.38 -0.93
CA MET A 22 -6.22 12.14 -1.77
C MET A 22 -7.41 11.67 -0.93
N VAL A 23 -7.20 10.75 0.01
CA VAL A 23 -8.24 10.26 0.91
C VAL A 23 -8.77 11.39 1.80
N SER A 24 -7.89 12.23 2.39
CA SER A 24 -8.31 13.31 3.28
C SER A 24 -9.26 14.32 2.61
N ARG A 25 -9.08 14.60 1.32
CA ARG A 25 -9.98 15.49 0.56
C ARG A 25 -11.40 14.95 0.34
N TYR A 26 -11.61 13.65 0.53
CA TYR A 26 -12.92 13.00 0.42
C TYR A 26 -13.62 12.88 1.78
N LEU A 27 -12.96 13.26 2.87
CA LEU A 27 -13.56 13.26 4.20
C LEU A 27 -14.33 14.57 4.46
N PRO A 28 -15.37 14.55 5.29
CA PRO A 28 -15.99 15.78 5.78
C PRO A 28 -14.95 16.70 6.43
N ASN A 29 -15.13 18.02 6.33
CA ASN A 29 -14.19 19.00 6.90
C ASN A 29 -13.93 18.84 8.41
N SER A 30 -14.84 18.17 9.13
CA SER A 30 -14.71 17.88 10.57
C SER A 30 -13.92 16.60 10.88
N GLN A 31 -13.52 15.83 9.86
CA GLN A 31 -12.83 14.56 10.01
C GLN A 31 -11.41 14.62 9.43
N THR A 32 -10.56 13.79 9.98
CA THR A 32 -9.17 13.59 9.61
C THR A 32 -8.93 12.12 9.30
N LEU A 33 -7.72 11.78 8.81
CA LEU A 33 -7.39 10.38 8.53
C LEU A 33 -7.52 9.47 9.76
N SER A 34 -7.28 9.96 10.97
CA SER A 34 -7.45 9.17 12.19
C SER A 34 -8.91 8.79 12.47
N ASP A 35 -9.87 9.50 11.88
CA ASP A 35 -11.30 9.19 12.00
C ASP A 35 -11.77 8.13 10.99
N VAL A 36 -10.90 7.73 10.04
CA VAL A 36 -11.21 6.70 9.05
C VAL A 36 -11.26 5.34 9.74
N THR A 37 -12.46 4.76 9.80
CA THR A 37 -12.70 3.46 10.43
C THR A 37 -11.83 2.37 9.80
N GLY A 38 -11.03 1.72 10.64
CA GLY A 38 -10.14 0.63 10.25
C GLY A 38 -8.81 1.08 9.63
N LEU A 39 -8.53 2.39 9.51
CA LEU A 39 -7.19 2.84 9.08
C LEU A 39 -6.16 2.56 10.17
N VAL A 40 -5.26 1.61 9.90
CA VAL A 40 -4.25 1.17 10.88
C VAL A 40 -2.84 1.66 10.56
N LEU A 41 -2.58 2.04 9.31
CA LEU A 41 -1.24 2.45 8.87
C LEU A 41 -1.30 3.40 7.67
N VAL A 42 -0.50 4.46 7.72
CA VAL A 42 -0.19 5.33 6.58
C VAL A 42 1.33 5.33 6.43
N THR A 43 1.82 4.89 5.27
CA THR A 43 3.26 4.75 5.01
C THR A 43 3.80 5.83 4.09
N ASP A 44 5.12 5.97 4.01
CA ASP A 44 5.80 6.80 2.99
C ASP A 44 5.64 6.26 1.55
N GLY A 45 5.11 5.04 1.40
CA GLY A 45 4.81 4.44 0.10
C GLY A 45 5.92 3.55 -0.41
N THR A 46 6.71 4.01 -1.38
CA THR A 46 7.62 3.15 -2.17
C THR A 46 8.66 2.42 -1.32
N LEU A 47 9.30 3.13 -0.36
CA LEU A 47 10.32 2.53 0.51
C LEU A 47 9.74 1.38 1.33
N ILE A 48 8.62 1.62 2.00
CA ILE A 48 7.97 0.62 2.85
C ILE A 48 7.44 -0.57 2.04
N LEU A 49 6.95 -0.34 0.81
CA LEU A 49 6.55 -1.44 -0.08
C LEU A 49 7.73 -2.31 -0.51
N SER A 50 8.88 -1.70 -0.81
CA SER A 50 10.10 -2.45 -1.13
C SER A 50 10.57 -3.29 0.05
N GLN A 51 10.59 -2.71 1.26
CA GLN A 51 11.00 -3.42 2.47
C GLN A 51 10.03 -4.55 2.83
N ALA A 52 8.72 -4.32 2.71
CA ALA A 52 7.70 -5.35 2.94
C ALA A 52 7.84 -6.53 1.98
N LEU A 53 8.17 -6.27 0.72
CA LEU A 53 8.44 -7.31 -0.26
C LEU A 53 9.68 -8.13 0.12
N ASP A 54 10.78 -7.45 0.50
CA ASP A 54 12.01 -8.13 0.92
C ASP A 54 11.79 -9.03 2.14
N ILE A 55 10.99 -8.59 3.11
CA ILE A 55 10.65 -9.39 4.30
C ILE A 55 9.87 -10.65 3.90
N LEU A 56 8.85 -10.50 3.07
CA LEU A 56 8.00 -11.62 2.63
C LEU A 56 8.76 -12.62 1.74
N LEU A 57 9.76 -12.17 0.97
CA LEU A 57 10.61 -13.03 0.14
C LEU A 57 11.60 -13.84 0.98
N LYS A 58 12.09 -13.28 2.07
CA LYS A 58 13.07 -13.93 2.95
C LYS A 58 12.44 -14.87 3.98
N ASP A 59 11.11 -14.87 4.13
CA ASP A 59 10.37 -15.59 5.19
C ASP A 59 10.93 -15.33 6.62
N HIS A 60 11.60 -14.19 6.81
CA HIS A 60 12.23 -13.82 8.07
C HIS A 60 11.46 -12.65 8.71
N LEU A 61 10.47 -13.00 9.53
CA LEU A 61 9.78 -12.01 10.37
C LEU A 61 10.64 -11.55 11.56
N GLU A 62 11.59 -12.38 11.99
CA GLU A 62 12.34 -12.18 13.25
C GLU A 62 13.57 -11.27 13.12
N ALA A 63 13.94 -10.84 11.90
CA ALA A 63 15.15 -10.06 11.65
C ALA A 63 14.85 -8.63 11.15
N LEU A 64 13.78 -8.01 11.65
CA LEU A 64 13.48 -6.62 11.32
C LEU A 64 14.27 -5.66 12.23
N PRO A 65 15.13 -4.78 11.66
CA PRO A 65 15.69 -3.67 12.42
C PRO A 65 14.58 -2.84 13.07
N ALA A 66 14.82 -2.30 14.26
CA ALA A 66 13.86 -1.42 14.96
C ALA A 66 13.39 -0.24 14.09
N ASP A 67 14.19 0.15 13.10
CA ASP A 67 13.92 1.23 12.15
C ASP A 67 12.89 0.87 11.05
N ASN A 68 12.48 -0.40 10.93
CA ASN A 68 11.55 -0.89 9.90
C ASN A 68 10.13 -1.18 10.42
N LYS A 69 9.71 -0.47 11.48
CA LYS A 69 8.42 -0.70 12.15
C LYS A 69 7.22 -0.72 11.19
N ASP A 70 7.14 0.23 10.25
CA ASP A 70 6.02 0.33 9.30
C ASP A 70 5.99 -0.83 8.29
N ALA A 71 7.16 -1.28 7.82
CA ALA A 71 7.25 -2.44 6.93
C ALA A 71 6.84 -3.72 7.66
N GLY A 72 7.26 -3.89 8.91
CA GLY A 72 6.82 -4.99 9.76
C GLY A 72 5.31 -4.99 10.00
N LEU A 73 4.73 -3.83 10.31
CA LEU A 73 3.28 -3.69 10.48
C LEU A 73 2.51 -4.01 9.20
N LEU A 74 2.99 -3.55 8.04
CA LEU A 74 2.39 -3.89 6.75
C LEU A 74 2.44 -5.40 6.50
N VAL A 75 3.60 -6.03 6.71
CA VAL A 75 3.75 -7.49 6.51
C VAL A 75 2.86 -8.27 7.47
N ALA A 76 2.82 -7.89 8.75
CA ALA A 76 1.95 -8.54 9.74
C ALA A 76 0.48 -8.47 9.31
N ALA A 77 0.00 -7.30 8.87
CA ALA A 77 -1.36 -7.14 8.38
C ALA A 77 -1.65 -7.99 7.13
N LEU A 78 -0.69 -8.08 6.19
CA LEU A 78 -0.82 -8.90 4.98
C LEU A 78 -0.84 -10.41 5.28
N LEU A 79 -0.07 -10.86 6.29
CA LEU A 79 -0.04 -12.26 6.70
C LEU A 79 -1.25 -12.66 7.54
N GLU A 80 -1.78 -11.76 8.35
CA GLU A 80 -2.99 -11.97 9.16
C GLU A 80 -4.26 -12.05 8.30
N ALA A 81 -4.33 -11.30 7.19
CA ALA A 81 -5.53 -11.23 6.36
C ALA A 81 -5.76 -12.50 5.51
N ASP A 82 -7.00 -12.98 5.44
CA ASP A 82 -7.41 -14.06 4.53
C ASP A 82 -7.67 -13.55 3.10
N SER A 83 -8.28 -12.37 3.02
CA SER A 83 -8.64 -11.66 1.79
C SER A 83 -8.02 -10.27 1.78
N ILE A 84 -7.42 -9.88 0.66
CA ILE A 84 -6.67 -8.63 0.53
C ILE A 84 -7.09 -7.92 -0.75
N SER A 85 -7.52 -6.67 -0.62
CA SER A 85 -7.89 -5.81 -1.75
C SER A 85 -6.80 -4.76 -2.00
N PHE A 86 -6.14 -4.85 -3.15
CA PHE A 86 -5.19 -3.85 -3.62
C PHE A 86 -5.88 -2.85 -4.54
N LEU A 87 -5.89 -1.57 -4.15
CA LEU A 87 -6.40 -0.46 -4.95
C LEU A 87 -5.21 0.37 -5.46
N ILE A 88 -4.83 0.19 -6.73
CA ILE A 88 -3.58 0.71 -7.29
C ILE A 88 -3.87 1.84 -8.27
N GLY A 89 -3.54 3.07 -7.88
CA GLY A 89 -3.56 4.22 -8.79
C GLY A 89 -2.37 4.22 -9.76
N MET A 90 -2.65 4.41 -11.05
CA MET A 90 -1.68 4.43 -12.15
C MET A 90 -1.38 5.85 -12.65
N ALA A 91 -1.74 6.87 -11.89
CA ALA A 91 -1.60 8.28 -12.30
C ALA A 91 -0.19 8.58 -12.83
N PHE A 92 -0.11 8.76 -14.15
CA PHE A 92 1.08 9.17 -14.89
C PHE A 92 1.07 10.69 -15.03
N ASN A 93 2.13 11.38 -14.60
CA ASN A 93 2.18 12.82 -14.74
C ASN A 93 2.57 13.19 -16.19
N LYS A 94 1.76 14.02 -16.88
CA LYS A 94 2.00 14.41 -18.29
C LYS A 94 3.34 15.11 -18.51
N SER A 95 3.92 15.75 -17.50
CA SER A 95 5.23 16.42 -17.55
C SER A 95 6.44 15.47 -17.47
N GLN A 96 6.22 14.17 -17.23
CA GLN A 96 7.30 13.18 -17.02
C GLN A 96 7.78 12.47 -18.29
N ARG A 97 7.41 12.94 -19.50
CA ARG A 97 7.85 12.34 -20.77
C ARG A 97 9.35 12.41 -21.05
N SER A 98 10.12 13.20 -20.28
CA SER A 98 11.52 13.54 -20.60
C SER A 98 12.61 12.92 -19.70
N LEU A 99 12.28 12.15 -18.67
CA LEU A 99 13.30 11.51 -17.82
C LEU A 99 13.53 10.06 -18.20
N SER A 100 14.77 9.74 -18.58
CA SER A 100 15.32 8.42 -18.91
C SER A 100 15.42 7.44 -17.73
N LEU A 101 14.80 7.76 -16.60
CA LEU A 101 14.73 6.91 -15.40
C LEU A 101 13.28 6.45 -15.21
N PRO A 102 13.03 5.20 -14.80
CA PRO A 102 11.68 4.75 -14.50
C PRO A 102 11.08 5.65 -13.40
N ALA A 103 10.01 6.36 -13.73
CA ALA A 103 9.40 7.33 -12.84
C ALA A 103 8.96 6.68 -11.50
N LYS A 104 9.07 7.42 -10.38
CA LYS A 104 8.67 6.95 -9.03
C LYS A 104 7.29 6.25 -8.97
N PRO A 105 6.23 6.72 -9.69
CA PRO A 105 4.94 6.02 -9.74
C PRO A 105 5.02 4.61 -10.37
N ILE A 106 5.87 4.42 -11.39
CA ILE A 106 6.11 3.14 -12.05
C ILE A 106 6.78 2.15 -11.09
N VAL A 107 7.73 2.64 -10.30
CA VAL A 107 8.43 1.82 -9.29
C VAL A 107 7.48 1.38 -8.17
N LYS A 108 6.61 2.29 -7.70
CA LYS A 108 5.62 1.97 -6.66
C LYS A 108 4.60 0.92 -7.12
N SER A 109 4.05 1.09 -8.33
CA SER A 109 3.09 0.13 -8.90
C SER A 109 3.75 -1.20 -9.25
N ARG A 110 5.05 -1.21 -9.54
CA ARG A 110 5.84 -2.45 -9.66
C ARG A 110 5.89 -3.20 -8.33
N PHE A 111 6.31 -2.58 -7.23
CA PHE A 111 6.38 -3.25 -5.92
C PHE A 111 5.00 -3.76 -5.45
N ALA A 112 3.94 -2.98 -5.67
CA ALA A 112 2.58 -3.42 -5.35
C ALA A 112 2.18 -4.68 -6.14
N ARG A 113 2.52 -4.76 -7.44
CA ARG A 113 2.27 -5.96 -8.26
C ARG A 113 3.08 -7.17 -7.79
N GLU A 114 4.35 -6.98 -7.46
CA GLU A 114 5.19 -8.06 -6.95
C GLU A 114 4.67 -8.61 -5.60
N LEU A 115 4.17 -7.74 -4.72
CA LEU A 115 3.49 -8.15 -3.49
C LEU A 115 2.22 -8.95 -3.75
N VAL A 116 1.38 -8.49 -4.70
CA VAL A 116 0.17 -9.23 -5.11
C VAL A 116 0.53 -10.65 -5.54
N ASP A 117 1.52 -10.78 -6.42
CA ASP A 117 1.92 -12.09 -6.96
C ASP A 117 2.47 -13.00 -5.86
N LEU A 118 3.27 -12.45 -4.95
CA LEU A 118 3.81 -13.19 -3.81
C LEU A 118 2.72 -13.66 -2.85
N LEU A 119 1.74 -12.82 -2.53
CA LEU A 119 0.63 -13.17 -1.65
C LEU A 119 -0.28 -14.22 -2.28
N LYS A 120 -0.55 -14.15 -3.58
CA LYS A 120 -1.27 -15.19 -4.33
C LYS A 120 -0.53 -16.53 -4.28
N LYS A 121 0.80 -16.52 -4.48
CA LYS A 121 1.64 -17.74 -4.35
C LYS A 121 1.60 -18.33 -2.94
N LYS A 122 1.46 -17.50 -1.91
CA LYS A 122 1.26 -17.93 -0.51
C LYS A 122 -0.19 -18.37 -0.20
N GLY A 123 -1.07 -18.47 -1.20
CA GLY A 123 -2.44 -18.97 -1.05
C GLY A 123 -3.47 -17.97 -0.54
N LYS A 124 -3.12 -16.66 -0.48
CA LYS A 124 -4.05 -15.61 -0.05
C LYS A 124 -5.06 -15.26 -1.16
N LYS A 125 -6.27 -14.84 -0.77
CA LYS A 125 -7.28 -14.34 -1.72
C LYS A 125 -7.02 -12.87 -2.03
N VAL A 126 -6.35 -12.58 -3.14
CA VAL A 126 -5.95 -11.21 -3.50
C VAL A 126 -6.78 -10.68 -4.66
N MET A 127 -7.55 -9.62 -4.41
CA MET A 127 -8.23 -8.81 -5.44
C MET A 127 -7.39 -7.59 -5.78
N VAL A 128 -7.37 -7.19 -7.05
CA VAL A 128 -6.62 -6.02 -7.50
C VAL A 128 -7.48 -5.19 -8.43
N GLU A 129 -7.62 -3.91 -8.11
CA GLU A 129 -8.25 -2.92 -8.98
C GLU A 129 -7.26 -1.81 -9.33
N TYR A 130 -7.24 -1.45 -10.61
CA TYR A 130 -6.38 -0.40 -11.16
C TYR A 130 -7.21 0.84 -11.49
N PHE A 131 -6.70 2.03 -11.18
CA PHE A 131 -7.36 3.32 -11.38
C PHE A 131 -6.47 4.34 -12.07
#